data_AF-A0A7C7IV59-F1
#
_entry.id   AF-A0A7C7IV59-F1
#
_cell.length_a   1.000
_cell.length_b   1.000
_cell.length_c   1.000
_cell.angle_alpha   90.00
_cell.angle_beta   90.00
_cell.angle_gamma   90.00
#
_symmetry.space_group_name_H-M   'P 1'
#
loop_
_entity.id
_entity.type
_entity.pdbx_description
1 polymer ?
#
loop_
_entity_poly.entity_id
_entity_poly.type
_entity_poly.pdbx_seq_one_letter_code
_entity_poly.pdbx_strand_id
1 'polypeptide(L)'
;IGKKRHELIIEGTTDESVYTNTDGWLIMKNPSWRSYEFKAKPGATDRWLPIISPYHYRLDWQIWFAAMSVPQQQPWIFHLIWKLLHNDAGALGLLANNPFPNQPPESIRIEIYRYKFLPPGDESGKVWKRKHVGTWLNPVSKSTPGFKRLIQKNRWKP
;
A
#
# COMPACT_ATOMS: atom_id res chain seq x y z
N ILE A 1 -16.98 -18.44 7.16
CA ILE A 1 -15.91 -17.68 6.46
C ILE A 1 -16.57 -16.81 5.39
N GLY A 2 -16.62 -15.47 5.39
CA GLY A 2 -16.39 -14.44 6.41
C GLY A 2 -16.91 -13.10 5.83
N LYS A 3 -17.98 -12.51 6.38
CA LYS A 3 -18.62 -11.28 5.86
C LYS A 3 -17.72 -10.02 5.98
N LYS A 4 -16.53 -10.13 6.58
CA LYS A 4 -15.59 -9.03 6.84
C LYS A 4 -14.16 -9.51 6.55
N ARG A 5 -13.34 -8.67 5.92
CA ARG A 5 -11.94 -8.96 5.55
C ARG A 5 -11.05 -7.78 5.91
N HIS A 6 -9.89 -8.05 6.54
CA HIS A 6 -8.85 -7.03 6.70
C HIS A 6 -7.96 -7.01 5.46
N GLU A 7 -7.64 -5.82 4.99
CA GLU A 7 -6.84 -5.59 3.80
C GLU A 7 -5.77 -4.55 4.11
N LEU A 8 -4.55 -4.82 3.65
CA LEU A 8 -3.48 -3.84 3.61
C LEU A 8 -3.57 -3.04 2.31
N ILE A 9 -3.53 -1.72 2.42
CA ILE A 9 -3.48 -0.79 1.31
C ILE A 9 -2.11 -0.12 1.35
N ILE A 10 -1.30 -0.35 0.32
CA ILE A 10 0.00 0.29 0.17
C ILE A 10 -0.22 1.63 -0.53
N GLU A 11 0.25 2.71 0.08
CA GLU A 11 0.07 4.06 -0.46
C GLU A 11 1.41 4.76 -0.58
N GLY A 12 1.66 5.40 -1.72
CA GLY A 12 2.80 6.28 -1.92
C GLY A 12 2.39 7.75 -1.90
N THR A 13 3.36 8.62 -1.73
CA THR A 13 3.22 10.06 -2.00
C THR A 13 4.53 10.62 -2.55
N THR A 14 4.41 11.67 -3.37
CA THR A 14 5.53 12.50 -3.84
C THR A 14 5.64 13.80 -3.07
N ASP A 15 4.66 14.11 -2.22
CA ASP A 15 4.66 15.32 -1.40
C ASP A 15 5.59 15.15 -0.21
N GLU A 16 6.37 16.19 0.10
CA GLU A 16 7.05 16.29 1.39
C GLU A 16 6.03 16.63 2.47
N SER A 17 6.07 15.91 3.60
CA SER A 17 5.16 16.14 4.72
C SER A 17 5.46 17.45 5.48
N VAL A 18 6.69 17.94 5.37
CA VAL A 18 7.16 19.19 5.98
C VAL A 18 7.94 19.95 4.94
N TYR A 19 7.59 21.22 4.71
CA TYR A 19 8.32 22.12 3.82
C TYR A 19 8.49 23.49 4.49
N THR A 20 9.47 24.25 4.04
CA THR A 20 9.70 25.63 4.51
C THR A 20 8.96 26.60 3.60
N ASN A 21 8.15 27.49 4.18
CA ASN A 21 7.51 28.56 3.40
C ASN A 21 8.53 29.67 3.05
N THR A 22 8.10 30.65 2.25
CA THR A 22 8.96 31.77 1.82
C THR A 22 9.53 32.58 2.99
N ASP A 23 8.85 32.57 4.14
CA ASP A 23 9.25 33.30 5.35
C ASP A 23 10.15 32.47 6.29
N GLY A 24 10.54 31.25 5.90
CA GLY A 24 11.44 30.39 6.69
C GLY A 24 10.74 29.50 7.74
N TRP A 25 9.41 29.51 7.83
CA TRP A 25 8.66 28.67 8.77
C TRP A 25 8.41 27.26 8.22
N LEU A 26 8.55 26.26 9.09
CA LEU A 26 8.18 24.88 8.77
C LEU A 26 6.65 24.74 8.77
N ILE A 27 6.09 24.32 7.65
CA ILE A 27 4.67 24.06 7.48
C ILE A 27 4.46 22.57 7.28
N MET A 28 3.49 22.02 8.03
CA MET A 28 3.02 20.64 7.84
C MET A 28 1.94 20.62 6.77
N LYS A 29 2.19 19.90 5.67
CA LYS A 29 1.18 19.62 4.64
C LYS A 29 0.60 18.24 4.88
N ASN A 30 -0.70 18.06 4.66
CA ASN A 30 -1.26 16.73 4.55
C ASN A 30 -0.92 16.18 3.15
N PRO A 31 -0.03 15.18 3.01
CA PRO A 31 0.41 14.74 1.70
C PRO A 31 -0.69 13.98 0.98
N SER A 32 -0.70 14.09 -0.36
CA SER A 32 -1.63 13.35 -1.21
C SER A 32 -1.15 11.90 -1.37
N TRP A 33 -1.87 10.97 -0.74
CA TRP A 33 -1.55 9.54 -0.78
C TRP A 33 -2.31 8.86 -1.93
N ARG A 34 -1.59 8.08 -2.74
CA ARG A 34 -2.15 7.30 -3.85
C ARG A 34 -1.88 5.82 -3.64
N SER A 35 -2.93 5.01 -3.76
CA SER A 35 -2.88 3.57 -3.48
C SER A 35 -2.32 2.78 -4.68
N TYR A 36 -1.46 1.82 -4.37
CA TYR A 36 -1.11 0.73 -5.27
C TYR A 36 -2.22 -0.34 -5.21
N GLU A 37 -2.72 -0.70 -6.37
CA GLU A 37 -3.81 -1.67 -6.53
C GLU A 37 -3.23 -3.05 -6.84
N PHE A 38 -3.85 -4.09 -6.30
CA PHE A 38 -3.48 -5.48 -6.58
C PHE A 38 -4.43 -6.09 -7.62
N LYS A 39 -4.03 -7.19 -8.25
CA LYS A 39 -4.74 -7.75 -9.42
C LYS A 39 -6.06 -8.44 -9.06
N ALA A 40 -6.20 -8.96 -7.85
CA ALA A 40 -7.37 -9.70 -7.39
C ALA A 40 -7.73 -9.40 -5.92
N LYS A 41 -7.31 -8.25 -5.37
CA LYS A 41 -7.78 -7.74 -4.07
C LYS A 41 -8.84 -6.66 -4.27
N PRO A 42 -9.67 -6.38 -3.23
CA PRO A 42 -10.72 -5.37 -3.34
C PRO A 42 -10.18 -4.00 -3.72
N GLY A 43 -9.20 -3.48 -2.95
CA GLY A 43 -8.59 -2.17 -3.22
C GLY A 43 -9.64 -1.06 -3.26
N ALA A 44 -9.89 -0.52 -4.45
CA ALA A 44 -10.99 0.42 -4.71
C ALA A 44 -12.38 -0.15 -4.32
N THR A 45 -13.27 0.70 -3.79
CA THR A 45 -14.56 0.25 -3.22
C THR A 45 -15.65 -0.05 -4.25
N ASP A 46 -15.47 0.43 -5.46
CA ASP A 46 -16.32 0.24 -6.64
C ASP A 46 -15.92 -0.98 -7.48
N ARG A 47 -14.84 -1.68 -7.09
CA ARG A 47 -14.28 -2.79 -7.86
C ARG A 47 -14.89 -4.14 -7.48
N TRP A 48 -15.34 -4.87 -8.50
CA TRP A 48 -15.66 -6.30 -8.38
C TRP A 48 -14.39 -7.16 -8.39
N LEU A 49 -14.43 -8.27 -7.64
CA LEU A 49 -13.31 -9.21 -7.62
C LEU A 49 -13.36 -10.13 -8.84
N PRO A 50 -12.22 -10.39 -9.50
CA PRO A 50 -12.15 -11.37 -10.59
C PRO A 50 -12.29 -12.80 -10.06
N ILE A 51 -12.85 -13.69 -10.89
CA ILE A 51 -12.78 -15.13 -10.67
C ILE A 51 -11.42 -15.61 -11.18
N ILE A 52 -10.54 -16.04 -10.29
CA ILE A 52 -9.14 -16.38 -10.64
C ILE A 52 -8.82 -17.89 -10.56
N SER A 53 -9.70 -18.70 -9.98
CA SER A 53 -9.49 -20.15 -9.85
C SER A 53 -9.29 -20.82 -11.22
N PRO A 54 -8.33 -21.76 -11.37
CA PRO A 54 -7.47 -22.37 -10.35
C PRO A 54 -6.18 -21.59 -10.03
N TYR A 55 -5.93 -20.48 -10.72
CA TYR A 55 -4.74 -19.66 -10.55
C TYR A 55 -4.85 -18.70 -9.34
N HIS A 56 -3.71 -18.37 -8.73
CA HIS A 56 -3.64 -17.42 -7.62
C HIS A 56 -2.44 -16.50 -7.77
N TYR A 57 -2.67 -15.18 -7.78
CA TYR A 57 -1.59 -14.21 -7.75
C TYR A 57 -0.83 -14.32 -6.42
N ARG A 58 0.45 -14.72 -6.52
CA ARG A 58 1.30 -15.00 -5.35
C ARG A 58 1.37 -13.82 -4.38
N LEU A 59 1.57 -12.61 -4.90
CA LEU A 59 1.69 -11.40 -4.09
C LEU A 59 0.37 -11.04 -3.40
N ASP A 60 -0.76 -11.07 -4.12
CA ASP A 60 -2.09 -10.81 -3.57
C ASP A 60 -2.42 -11.74 -2.40
N TRP A 61 -2.05 -13.02 -2.55
CA TRP A 61 -2.22 -14.05 -1.53
C TRP A 61 -1.32 -13.81 -0.31
N GLN A 62 -0.06 -13.46 -0.52
CA GLN A 62 0.87 -13.13 0.57
C GLN A 62 0.43 -11.88 1.35
N ILE A 63 -0.04 -10.82 0.66
CA ILE A 63 -0.55 -9.61 1.32
C ILE A 63 -1.80 -9.92 2.16
N TRP A 64 -2.66 -10.84 1.70
CA TRP A 64 -3.82 -11.25 2.48
C TRP A 64 -3.45 -11.87 3.83
N PHE A 65 -2.44 -12.74 3.87
CA PHE A 65 -1.91 -13.25 5.13
C PHE A 65 -1.21 -12.19 5.95
N ALA A 66 -0.45 -11.30 5.31
CA ALA A 66 0.24 -10.23 6.01
C ALA A 66 -0.72 -9.31 6.79
N ALA A 67 -1.94 -9.09 6.27
CA ALA A 67 -2.99 -8.34 6.95
C ALA A 67 -3.44 -8.93 8.29
N MET A 68 -3.08 -10.19 8.59
CA MET A 68 -3.39 -10.89 9.85
C MET A 68 -2.21 -10.89 10.83
N SER A 69 -1.10 -10.25 10.47
CA SER A 69 0.16 -10.27 11.22
C SER A 69 0.72 -8.87 11.40
N VAL A 70 1.78 -8.77 12.21
CA VAL A 70 2.49 -7.49 12.45
C VAL A 70 3.67 -7.33 11.49
N PRO A 71 4.14 -6.10 11.22
CA PRO A 71 5.21 -5.84 10.26
C PRO A 71 6.48 -6.67 10.46
N GLN A 72 6.88 -6.86 11.70
CA GLN A 72 8.11 -7.58 12.07
C GLN A 72 8.09 -9.04 11.61
N GLN A 73 6.90 -9.64 11.41
CA GLN A 73 6.73 -11.01 10.94
C GLN A 73 6.72 -11.12 9.41
N GLN A 74 6.71 -10.00 8.69
CA GLN A 74 6.61 -9.95 7.22
C GLN A 74 7.78 -9.18 6.60
N PRO A 75 9.05 -9.61 6.78
CA PRO A 75 10.22 -8.88 6.32
C PRO A 75 10.21 -8.60 4.81
N TRP A 76 9.62 -9.50 4.02
CA TRP A 76 9.49 -9.35 2.57
C TRP A 76 8.70 -8.11 2.14
N ILE A 77 7.78 -7.60 2.98
CA ILE A 77 7.04 -6.37 2.68
C ILE A 77 8.02 -5.18 2.64
N PHE A 78 8.97 -5.10 3.57
CA PHE A 78 9.96 -4.01 3.55
C PHE A 78 10.81 -4.03 2.28
N HIS A 79 11.14 -5.22 1.77
CA HIS A 79 11.81 -5.35 0.47
C HIS A 79 10.89 -4.87 -0.68
N LEU A 80 9.61 -5.25 -0.68
CA LEU A 80 8.64 -4.75 -1.66
C LEU A 80 8.55 -3.22 -1.61
N ILE A 81 8.46 -2.62 -0.42
CA ILE A 81 8.43 -1.15 -0.27
C ILE A 81 9.71 -0.51 -0.81
N TRP A 82 10.88 -1.12 -0.55
CA TRP A 82 12.14 -0.65 -1.12
C TRP A 82 12.12 -0.68 -2.65
N LYS A 83 11.61 -1.75 -3.26
CA LYS A 83 11.41 -1.86 -4.71
C LYS A 83 10.46 -0.80 -5.27
N LEU A 84 9.35 -0.54 -4.59
CA LEU A 84 8.38 0.48 -5.00
C LEU A 84 8.93 1.90 -4.89
N LEU A 85 9.73 2.20 -3.85
CA LEU A 85 10.46 3.48 -3.74
C LEU A 85 11.46 3.68 -4.89
N HIS A 86 11.86 2.62 -5.60
CA HIS A 86 12.74 2.69 -6.76
C HIS A 86 12.01 2.51 -8.10
N ASN A 87 10.66 2.42 -8.09
CA ASN A 87 9.87 2.10 -9.29
C ASN A 87 10.39 0.86 -10.03
N ASP A 88 10.83 -0.18 -9.29
CA ASP A 88 11.31 -1.43 -9.89
C ASP A 88 10.22 -2.07 -10.75
N ALA A 89 10.53 -2.29 -12.03
CA ALA A 89 9.58 -2.79 -13.02
C ALA A 89 9.07 -4.20 -12.69
N GLY A 90 9.90 -5.04 -12.06
CA GLY A 90 9.52 -6.39 -11.64
C GLY A 90 8.47 -6.36 -10.54
N ALA A 91 8.67 -5.54 -9.52
CA ALA A 91 7.71 -5.34 -8.44
C ALA A 91 6.40 -4.68 -8.93
N LEU A 92 6.51 -3.65 -9.77
CA LEU A 92 5.34 -3.00 -10.37
C LEU A 92 4.54 -3.95 -11.27
N GLY A 93 5.20 -4.86 -11.99
CA GLY A 93 4.54 -5.88 -12.81
C GLY A 93 3.67 -6.87 -12.03
N LEU A 94 3.87 -6.98 -10.71
CA LEU A 94 3.02 -7.79 -9.83
C LEU A 94 1.72 -7.07 -9.42
N LEU A 95 1.67 -5.75 -9.55
CA LEU A 95 0.54 -4.91 -9.18
C LEU A 95 -0.38 -4.65 -10.39
N ALA A 96 -1.57 -4.12 -10.13
CA ALA A 96 -2.55 -3.77 -11.15
C ALA A 96 -2.33 -2.37 -11.73
N ASN A 97 -1.66 -1.48 -11.00
CA ASN A 97 -1.35 -0.13 -11.47
C ASN A 97 0.01 0.36 -10.97
N ASN A 98 0.49 1.44 -11.59
CA ASN A 98 1.54 2.29 -11.04
C ASN A 98 0.98 3.72 -10.89
N PRO A 99 0.69 4.19 -9.67
CA PRO A 99 0.23 5.56 -9.44
C PRO A 99 1.34 6.62 -9.66
N PHE A 100 2.58 6.19 -9.84
CA PHE A 100 3.79 7.02 -9.91
C PHE A 100 4.58 6.75 -11.21
N PRO A 101 4.01 6.96 -12.41
CA PRO A 101 4.66 6.60 -13.67
C PRO A 101 5.86 7.48 -14.01
N ASN A 102 5.84 8.76 -13.62
CA ASN A 102 6.85 9.74 -14.03
C ASN A 102 8.03 9.84 -13.04
N GLN A 103 7.76 9.66 -11.75
CA GLN A 103 8.75 9.71 -10.68
C GLN A 103 8.34 8.74 -9.58
N PRO A 104 9.27 8.04 -8.92
CA PRO A 104 8.94 7.18 -7.79
C PRO A 104 8.37 7.98 -6.61
N PRO A 105 7.59 7.35 -5.71
CA PRO A 105 7.15 8.00 -4.49
C PRO A 105 8.35 8.33 -3.59
N GLU A 106 8.24 9.45 -2.88
CA GLU A 106 9.22 9.87 -1.86
C GLU A 106 9.04 9.06 -0.58
N SER A 107 7.78 8.82 -0.22
CA SER A 107 7.40 8.06 0.96
C SER A 107 6.31 7.06 0.64
N ILE A 108 6.35 5.91 1.32
CA ILE A 108 5.33 4.89 1.26
C ILE A 108 4.87 4.56 2.67
N ARG A 109 3.56 4.36 2.85
CA ARG A 109 2.94 3.84 4.07
C ARG A 109 2.07 2.64 3.75
N ILE A 110 1.66 1.91 4.79
CA ILE A 110 0.68 0.84 4.66
C ILE A 110 -0.40 1.05 5.71
N GLU A 111 -1.63 1.18 5.25
CA GLU A 111 -2.82 1.31 6.08
C GLU A 111 -3.60 -0.01 6.10
N ILE A 112 -4.21 -0.33 7.24
CA ILE A 112 -5.10 -1.48 7.36
C ILE A 112 -6.55 -1.04 7.38
N TYR A 113 -7.37 -1.67 6.53
CA TYR A 113 -8.78 -1.40 6.38
C TYR A 113 -9.59 -2.67 6.56
N ARG A 114 -10.82 -2.53 7.04
CA ARG A 114 -11.80 -3.61 7.10
C ARG A 114 -12.86 -3.42 6.03
N TYR A 115 -12.95 -4.38 5.12
CA TYR A 115 -13.89 -4.42 4.01
C TYR A 115 -15.09 -5.30 4.36
N LYS A 116 -16.27 -4.90 3.88
CA LYS A 116 -17.52 -5.66 3.91
C LYS A 116 -18.25 -5.45 2.59
N PHE A 117 -18.81 -6.51 2.03
CA PHE A 117 -19.68 -6.39 0.86
C PHE A 117 -20.91 -5.53 1.19
N LEU A 118 -21.22 -4.62 0.27
CA LEU A 118 -22.51 -3.94 0.27
C LEU A 118 -23.58 -4.86 -0.34
N PRO A 119 -24.86 -4.67 0.01
CA PRO A 119 -25.95 -5.34 -0.67
C PRO A 119 -25.94 -5.01 -2.17
N PRO A 120 -26.37 -5.92 -3.05
CA PRO A 120 -26.61 -5.59 -4.45
C PRO A 120 -27.59 -4.42 -4.57
N GLY A 121 -27.32 -3.46 -5.45
CA GLY A 121 -28.16 -2.29 -5.66
C GLY A 121 -27.98 -1.17 -4.63
N ASP A 122 -26.87 -1.15 -3.87
CA ASP A 122 -26.53 -0.02 -3.01
C ASP A 122 -26.46 1.29 -3.83
N GLU A 123 -27.15 2.33 -3.35
CA GLU A 123 -27.32 3.60 -4.05
C GLU A 123 -26.00 4.34 -4.32
N SER A 124 -24.94 4.01 -3.57
CA SER A 124 -23.62 4.62 -3.78
C SER A 124 -22.87 4.06 -5.00
N GLY A 125 -23.39 3.01 -5.64
CA GLY A 125 -22.73 2.31 -6.76
C GLY A 125 -21.48 1.52 -6.36
N LYS A 126 -21.18 1.43 -5.06
CA LYS A 126 -20.00 0.72 -4.53
C LYS A 126 -20.32 -0.74 -4.26
N VAL A 127 -19.29 -1.58 -4.38
CA VAL A 127 -19.34 -3.01 -4.06
C VAL A 127 -18.91 -3.26 -2.61
N TRP A 128 -18.06 -2.39 -2.07
CA TRP A 128 -17.46 -2.53 -0.76
C TRP A 128 -17.68 -1.32 0.14
N LYS A 129 -18.02 -1.61 1.40
CA LYS A 129 -17.84 -0.67 2.50
C LYS A 129 -16.48 -0.92 3.15
N ARG A 130 -15.59 0.07 3.12
CA ARG A 130 -14.31 0.03 3.84
C ARG A 130 -14.34 0.92 5.08
N LYS A 131 -13.73 0.46 6.17
CA LYS A 131 -13.47 1.24 7.39
C LYS A 131 -11.97 1.20 7.71
N HIS A 132 -11.34 2.35 7.90
CA HIS A 132 -9.96 2.41 8.36
C HIS A 132 -9.85 1.81 9.76
N VAL A 133 -8.86 0.96 9.97
CA VAL A 133 -8.60 0.28 11.25
C VAL A 133 -7.38 0.88 11.94
N GLY A 134 -6.36 1.25 11.17
CA GLY A 134 -5.13 1.86 11.69
C GLY A 134 -4.00 1.81 10.68
N THR A 135 -2.82 2.24 11.13
CA THR A 135 -1.60 2.22 10.32
C THR A 135 -0.81 0.93 10.60
N TRP A 136 -0.54 0.17 9.55
CA TRP A 136 0.24 -1.07 9.63
C TRP A 136 1.74 -0.76 9.50
N LEU A 137 2.13 0.14 8.59
CA LEU A 137 3.48 0.67 8.46
C LEU A 137 3.41 2.20 8.36
N ASN A 138 4.03 2.89 9.31
CA ASN A 138 4.20 4.35 9.26
C ASN A 138 4.94 4.77 7.98
N PRO A 139 4.75 6.00 7.50
CA PRO A 139 5.49 6.51 6.34
C PRO A 139 7.00 6.25 6.45
N VAL A 140 7.55 5.59 5.43
CA VAL A 140 8.99 5.37 5.28
C VAL A 140 9.45 5.86 3.91
N SER A 141 10.65 6.42 3.90
CA SER A 141 11.39 6.89 2.73
C SER A 141 12.72 6.14 2.60
N LYS A 142 13.43 6.36 1.49
CA LYS A 142 14.79 5.81 1.30
C LYS A 142 15.79 6.27 2.36
N SER A 143 15.55 7.45 2.94
CA SER A 143 16.39 8.07 3.96
C SER A 143 15.99 7.72 5.40
N THR A 144 14.83 7.09 5.61
CA THR A 144 14.34 6.75 6.96
C THR A 144 15.34 5.82 7.68
N PRO A 145 15.96 6.23 8.81
CA PRO A 145 17.13 5.54 9.37
C PRO A 145 16.89 4.07 9.73
N GLY A 146 15.77 3.76 10.40
CA GLY A 146 15.43 2.39 10.78
C GLY A 146 15.20 1.48 9.57
N PHE A 147 14.51 2.01 8.56
CA PHE A 147 14.24 1.30 7.31
C PHE A 147 15.52 1.08 6.50
N LYS A 148 16.35 2.11 6.31
CA LYS A 148 17.64 2.02 5.62
C LYS A 148 18.57 0.99 6.25
N ARG A 149 18.67 0.96 7.59
CA ARG A 149 19.44 -0.06 8.31
C ARG A 149 18.93 -1.47 8.05
N LEU A 150 17.60 -1.66 8.01
CA LEU A 150 16.99 -2.95 7.71
C LEU A 150 17.35 -3.42 6.28
N ILE A 151 17.24 -2.54 5.28
CA ILE A 151 17.60 -2.86 3.88
C ILE A 151 19.07 -3.25 3.78
N GLN A 152 19.97 -2.46 4.38
CA GLN A 152 21.41 -2.72 4.37
C GLN A 152 21.78 -4.03 5.05
N LYS A 153 21.20 -4.31 6.23
CA LYS A 153 21.41 -5.57 6.96
C LYS A 153 21.05 -6.80 6.12
N ASN A 154 19.96 -6.72 5.35
CA ASN A 154 19.50 -7.81 4.50
C ASN A 154 20.11 -7.82 3.10
N ARG A 155 20.95 -6.83 2.75
CA ARG A 155 21.61 -6.68 1.44
C ARG A 155 20.62 -6.67 0.27
N TRP A 156 19.43 -6.12 0.47
CA TRP A 156 18.43 -6.02 -0.58
C TRP A 156 18.77 -4.90 -1.57
N LYS A 157 18.67 -5.23 -2.85
CA LYS A 157 18.96 -4.31 -3.94
C LYS A 157 17.72 -3.48 -4.30
N PRO A 158 17.89 -2.24 -4.76
CA PRO A 158 16.81 -1.47 -5.37
C PRO A 158 16.23 -2.21 -6.56
#